data_AF-A0A7X0CDR1-F1
#
_entry.id   AF-A0A7X0CDR1-F1
#
_cell.length_a   1.000
_cell.length_b   1.000
_cell.length_c   1.000
_cell.angle_alpha   90.00
_cell.angle_beta   90.00
_cell.angle_gamma   90.00
#
_symmetry.space_group_name_H-M   'P 1'
#
loop_
_entity.id
_entity.type
_entity.pdbx_description
1 polymer ?
#
loop_
_entity_poly.entity_id
_entity_poly.type
_entity_poly.pdbx_seq_one_letter_code
_entity_poly.pdbx_strand_id
1 'polypeptide(L)'
;MTFALLSSRLRHAWLRVFVALACLLGALPAKADCTVTGACITAGPRLASVDTGKSALLGPLLGGMLGTGTSLNAVDWNALAGGNLNLLNFLNVLKTDLGVSTPAQALSANVTLAQIANALAVEAQAEAKPQLAGALSGLASQLNGVGGTVRLGDLLKVTADTGSLGTSTINALDMFTGLVQLYNRRNVLTTPQPVGISGGLLGATGVVNSLQLYAQAIEPPVYVCGPTGSTFHSAAIRLKLKMDLVSLTPVTDSLVGTGLLQSASVGIGKLDVYVEVARGQGSLSAVSAATKAVTLQVAPGVSDIFIGKIDDSVFFNRSRAILDSDVDFGTIGSLRAAALGLLPVDIALDIKSIVRGQAPFSTSVTMSGTFPQTRTVTSSTTFITNAANSLVTNLQIRSMPALGLLQGAVEPLVKTLVKGVVTPLLAPVLAGVADPLLKLLGIGLGEIVVTVEGICQTCDDFKLTKAVDKANATPGSTILYTITFQNSGTTTLTQLKIEDTTPAFTTYADSSCGTLPSGLACAVAAKPDVGANGKIEWGITGTLAPGASGTVTVTVKVQ
;
A
#
# COMPACT_ATOMS: atom_id res chain seq x y z
N MET A 1 -14.43 -71.19 -17.67
CA MET A 1 -15.19 -72.17 -18.46
C MET A 1 -16.60 -72.23 -17.91
N THR A 2 -17.56 -71.87 -18.76
CA THR A 2 -18.87 -72.53 -18.94
C THR A 2 -19.51 -73.25 -17.74
N PHE A 3 -20.60 -72.65 -17.25
CA PHE A 3 -21.94 -73.22 -17.10
C PHE A 3 -22.09 -74.75 -16.96
N ALA A 4 -22.80 -75.19 -15.91
CA ALA A 4 -24.20 -75.62 -16.05
C ALA A 4 -24.74 -76.16 -14.72
N LEU A 5 -25.97 -75.77 -14.35
CA LEU A 5 -27.09 -76.71 -14.20
C LEU A 5 -28.39 -75.98 -13.83
N LEU A 6 -29.47 -76.53 -14.38
CA LEU A 6 -30.82 -76.01 -14.49
C LEU A 6 -31.72 -76.62 -13.39
N SER A 7 -32.64 -75.80 -12.84
CA SER A 7 -33.98 -76.13 -12.29
C SER A 7 -34.02 -77.05 -11.05
N SER A 8 -34.91 -76.93 -10.06
CA SER A 8 -36.27 -76.40 -9.93
C SER A 8 -36.51 -76.25 -8.40
N ARG A 9 -37.37 -75.41 -7.79
CA ARG A 9 -38.82 -75.24 -7.92
C ARG A 9 -39.28 -74.38 -6.72
N LEU A 10 -40.42 -73.68 -6.85
CA LEU A 10 -41.27 -73.09 -5.81
C LEU A 10 -40.90 -71.72 -5.15
N ARG A 11 -41.60 -70.69 -5.67
CA ARG A 11 -42.62 -69.87 -4.97
C ARG A 11 -42.21 -69.01 -3.75
N HIS A 12 -42.35 -67.70 -3.96
CA HIS A 12 -42.57 -66.62 -2.98
C HIS A 12 -41.39 -66.22 -2.09
N ALA A 13 -40.51 -65.39 -2.65
CA ALA A 13 -39.83 -64.37 -1.86
C ALA A 13 -39.95 -63.05 -2.63
N TRP A 14 -40.67 -62.10 -2.03
CA TRP A 14 -40.67 -60.71 -2.44
C TRP A 14 -39.23 -60.21 -2.46
N LEU A 15 -38.63 -60.08 -3.64
CA LEU A 15 -37.39 -59.33 -3.78
C LEU A 15 -37.77 -57.84 -3.78
N ARG A 16 -37.99 -57.28 -2.57
CA ARG A 16 -37.97 -55.83 -2.38
C ARG A 16 -36.55 -55.38 -2.67
N VAL A 17 -36.27 -55.07 -3.93
CA VAL A 17 -35.07 -54.34 -4.31
C VAL A 17 -35.22 -52.94 -3.72
N PHE A 18 -34.68 -52.76 -2.51
CA PHE A 18 -34.48 -51.44 -1.92
C PHE A 18 -33.34 -50.78 -2.70
N VAL A 19 -33.68 -49.88 -3.63
CA VAL A 19 -32.70 -48.93 -4.14
C VAL A 19 -32.54 -47.88 -3.04
N ALA A 20 -31.48 -48.04 -2.23
CA ALA A 20 -31.06 -47.01 -1.29
C ALA A 20 -30.47 -45.85 -2.11
N LEU A 21 -31.30 -44.86 -2.44
CA LEU A 21 -30.83 -43.62 -3.03
C LEU A 21 -30.15 -42.83 -1.90
N ALA A 22 -28.83 -42.88 -1.83
CA ALA A 22 -28.07 -42.15 -0.83
C ALA A 22 -28.41 -40.66 -0.90
N CYS A 23 -29.02 -40.12 0.17
CA CYS A 23 -29.18 -38.68 0.41
C CYS A 23 -27.80 -38.03 0.54
N LEU A 24 -27.14 -37.75 -0.58
CA LEU A 24 -26.19 -36.65 -0.61
C LEU A 24 -27.01 -35.36 -0.64
N LEU A 25 -26.95 -34.58 0.45
CA LEU A 25 -27.07 -33.13 0.41
C LEU A 25 -25.95 -32.61 -0.50
N GLY A 26 -26.12 -32.76 -1.81
CA GLY A 26 -25.23 -32.21 -2.80
C GLY A 26 -25.49 -30.71 -2.89
N ALA A 27 -24.59 -29.90 -2.35
CA ALA A 27 -24.51 -28.51 -2.74
C ALA A 27 -24.25 -28.45 -4.25
N LEU A 28 -25.26 -28.08 -5.02
CA LEU A 28 -25.07 -27.77 -6.44
C LEU A 28 -24.18 -26.53 -6.54
N PRO A 29 -23.20 -26.48 -7.46
CA PRO A 29 -22.36 -25.32 -7.62
C PRO A 29 -23.19 -24.15 -8.18
N ALA A 30 -23.65 -23.26 -7.31
CA ALA A 30 -24.12 -21.96 -7.72
C ALA A 30 -22.90 -21.08 -8.05
N LYS A 31 -22.89 -20.48 -9.24
CA LYS A 31 -21.94 -19.41 -9.58
C LYS A 31 -22.75 -18.12 -9.73
N ALA A 32 -22.59 -17.20 -8.80
CA ALA A 32 -23.05 -15.84 -9.00
C ALA A 32 -22.12 -15.12 -9.96
N ASP A 33 -22.69 -14.27 -10.82
CA ASP A 33 -21.92 -13.38 -11.67
C ASP A 33 -21.37 -12.25 -10.81
N CYS A 34 -20.06 -11.99 -10.88
CA CYS A 34 -19.44 -10.94 -10.05
C CYS A 34 -19.39 -9.64 -10.83
N THR A 35 -19.99 -8.59 -10.28
CA THR A 35 -19.90 -7.25 -10.89
C THR A 35 -18.60 -6.57 -10.46
N VAL A 36 -17.82 -6.10 -11.43
CA VAL A 36 -16.60 -5.33 -11.18
C VAL A 36 -16.98 -3.92 -10.76
N THR A 37 -16.64 -3.55 -9.53
CA THR A 37 -16.94 -2.20 -8.99
C THR A 37 -15.71 -1.29 -9.01
N GLY A 38 -14.51 -1.83 -9.20
CA GLY A 38 -13.29 -1.03 -9.21
C GLY A 38 -12.01 -1.79 -8.90
N ALA A 39 -11.03 -1.09 -8.35
CA ALA A 39 -9.80 -1.67 -7.83
C ALA A 39 -9.32 -0.93 -6.56
N CYS A 40 -8.61 -1.65 -5.70
CA CYS A 40 -7.91 -1.09 -4.55
C CYS A 40 -6.46 -0.78 -4.90
N ILE A 41 -6.04 0.46 -4.68
CA ILE A 41 -4.74 1.00 -5.06
C ILE A 41 -4.12 1.73 -3.87
N THR A 42 -2.84 1.47 -3.64
CA THR A 42 -2.01 2.16 -2.64
C THR A 42 -0.82 2.84 -3.31
N ALA A 43 -0.35 3.94 -2.69
CA ALA A 43 0.87 4.63 -3.07
C ALA A 43 1.81 4.65 -1.85
N GLY A 44 2.65 3.63 -1.73
CA GLY A 44 3.38 3.29 -0.50
C GLY A 44 4.66 2.48 -0.74
N PRO A 45 5.50 2.30 0.28
CA PRO A 45 6.87 1.77 0.17
C PRO A 45 6.97 0.34 -0.33
N ARG A 46 5.94 -0.49 -0.11
CA ARG A 46 5.87 -1.90 -0.51
C ARG A 46 7.22 -2.61 -0.61
N LEU A 47 7.92 -2.66 0.52
CA LEU A 47 9.25 -3.27 0.60
C LEU A 47 9.14 -4.78 0.41
N ALA A 48 9.90 -5.35 -0.53
CA ALA A 48 9.94 -6.80 -0.72
C ALA A 48 10.56 -7.52 0.50
N SER A 49 11.55 -6.88 1.13
CA SER A 49 12.15 -7.32 2.39
C SER A 49 12.85 -6.17 3.11
N VAL A 50 12.93 -6.29 4.43
CA VAL A 50 13.61 -5.36 5.33
C VAL A 50 14.80 -6.08 5.97
N ASP A 51 16.00 -5.73 5.53
CA ASP A 51 17.23 -6.21 6.15
C ASP A 51 17.58 -5.42 7.44
N THR A 52 18.68 -5.78 8.08
CA THR A 52 19.16 -5.13 9.30
C THR A 52 19.52 -3.65 9.08
N GLY A 53 19.97 -3.27 7.89
CA GLY A 53 20.25 -1.88 7.54
C GLY A 53 18.96 -1.06 7.42
N LYS A 54 18.00 -1.53 6.63
CA LYS A 54 16.70 -0.86 6.45
C LYS A 54 15.90 -0.77 7.75
N SER A 55 15.89 -1.82 8.57
CA SER A 55 15.18 -1.84 9.86
C SER A 55 15.74 -0.80 10.84
N ALA A 56 17.07 -0.63 10.86
CA ALA A 56 17.72 0.37 11.68
C ALA A 56 17.49 1.81 11.18
N LEU A 57 17.04 2.02 9.94
CA LEU A 57 16.61 3.33 9.42
C LEU A 57 15.11 3.58 9.62
N LEU A 58 14.28 2.55 9.43
CA LEU A 58 12.82 2.64 9.56
C LEU A 58 12.37 3.08 10.95
N GLY A 59 12.92 2.48 12.00
CA GLY A 59 12.57 2.81 13.39
C GLY A 59 12.81 4.29 13.71
N PRO A 60 14.04 4.80 13.53
CA PRO A 60 14.37 6.21 13.65
C PRO A 60 13.50 7.14 12.80
N LEU A 61 13.29 6.81 11.52
CA LEU A 61 12.50 7.64 10.60
C LEU A 61 11.05 7.77 11.07
N LEU A 62 10.37 6.64 11.30
CA LEU A 62 8.97 6.63 11.72
C LEU A 62 8.83 7.21 13.13
N GLY A 63 9.78 6.93 14.01
CA GLY A 63 9.79 7.49 15.36
C GLY A 63 9.93 9.02 15.37
N GLY A 64 10.76 9.58 14.48
CA GLY A 64 10.89 11.03 14.29
C GLY A 64 9.60 11.66 13.78
N MET A 65 8.89 10.97 12.89
CA MET A 65 7.59 11.44 12.38
C MET A 65 6.47 11.35 13.43
N LEU A 66 6.54 10.37 14.35
CA LEU A 66 5.60 10.23 15.46
C LEU A 66 5.92 11.16 16.63
N GLY A 67 7.19 11.57 16.77
CA GLY A 67 7.70 12.28 17.95
C GLY A 67 8.02 11.35 19.13
N THR A 68 8.00 10.02 18.91
CA THR A 68 8.25 9.00 19.93
C THR A 68 9.09 7.87 19.31
N GLY A 69 9.96 7.21 20.06
CA GLY A 69 10.73 6.08 19.52
C GLY A 69 9.85 4.89 19.16
N THR A 70 9.88 4.46 17.89
CA THR A 70 9.39 3.14 17.44
C THR A 70 10.58 2.31 17.03
N SER A 71 10.73 1.11 17.57
CA SER A 71 11.85 0.23 17.26
C SER A 71 11.36 -1.21 17.17
N LEU A 72 11.19 -1.69 15.93
CA LEU A 72 10.99 -3.10 15.65
C LEU A 72 12.28 -3.70 15.10
N ASN A 73 12.47 -5.01 15.32
CA ASN A 73 13.60 -5.72 14.73
C ASN A 73 13.32 -6.05 13.25
N ALA A 74 14.34 -6.53 12.52
CA ALA A 74 14.20 -6.86 11.10
C ALA A 74 13.16 -7.97 10.82
N VAL A 75 12.93 -8.90 11.76
CA VAL A 75 11.94 -9.96 11.60
C VAL A 75 10.52 -9.39 11.64
N ASP A 76 10.24 -8.53 12.61
CA ASP A 76 8.94 -7.86 12.75
C ASP A 76 8.66 -6.93 11.56
N TRP A 77 9.67 -6.20 11.09
CA TRP A 77 9.54 -5.40 9.87
C TRP A 77 9.28 -6.24 8.63
N ASN A 78 9.94 -7.40 8.50
CA ASN A 78 9.65 -8.33 7.40
C ASN A 78 8.24 -8.91 7.49
N ALA A 79 7.75 -9.18 8.71
CA ALA A 79 6.38 -9.62 8.91
C ALA A 79 5.38 -8.58 8.42
N LEU A 80 5.60 -7.29 8.74
CA LEU A 80 4.79 -6.17 8.22
C LEU A 80 4.91 -6.01 6.71
N ALA A 81 6.14 -6.08 6.17
CA ALA A 81 6.42 -5.89 4.75
C ALA A 81 5.79 -6.98 3.88
N GLY A 82 5.84 -8.25 4.32
CA GLY A 82 5.20 -9.38 3.62
C GLY A 82 3.72 -9.60 3.97
N GLY A 83 3.21 -8.92 5.00
CA GLY A 83 1.90 -9.14 5.56
C GLY A 83 0.80 -8.38 4.81
N ASN A 84 -0.06 -9.11 4.08
CA ASN A 84 -1.29 -8.56 3.51
C ASN A 84 -2.49 -9.06 4.34
N LEU A 85 -3.44 -8.19 4.67
CA LEU A 85 -4.63 -8.53 5.46
C LEU A 85 -5.90 -8.20 4.69
N ASN A 86 -6.96 -8.95 4.90
CA ASN A 86 -8.26 -8.70 4.31
C ASN A 86 -8.83 -7.38 4.81
N LEU A 87 -9.09 -6.46 3.89
CA LEU A 87 -9.48 -5.11 4.24
C LEU A 87 -10.88 -5.06 4.88
N LEU A 88 -11.83 -5.85 4.38
CA LEU A 88 -13.19 -5.87 4.91
C LEU A 88 -13.23 -6.43 6.33
N ASN A 89 -12.53 -7.54 6.57
CA ASN A 89 -12.48 -8.16 7.89
C ASN A 89 -11.79 -7.25 8.90
N PHE A 90 -10.66 -6.63 8.55
CA PHE A 90 -10.03 -5.61 9.38
C PHE A 90 -11.00 -4.48 9.75
N LEU A 91 -11.76 -3.95 8.77
CA LEU A 91 -12.77 -2.93 9.06
C LEU A 91 -13.90 -3.45 9.96
N ASN A 92 -14.26 -4.73 9.89
CA ASN A 92 -15.23 -5.36 10.79
C ASN A 92 -14.69 -5.53 12.23
N VAL A 93 -13.40 -5.86 12.38
CA VAL A 93 -12.73 -5.87 13.69
C VAL A 93 -12.76 -4.45 14.27
N LEU A 94 -12.29 -3.46 13.50
CA LEU A 94 -12.27 -2.07 13.95
C LEU A 94 -13.68 -1.54 14.27
N LYS A 95 -14.68 -1.90 13.47
CA LYS A 95 -16.09 -1.59 13.73
C LYS A 95 -16.53 -2.08 15.11
N THR A 96 -16.15 -3.32 15.43
CA THR A 96 -16.49 -3.97 16.70
C THR A 96 -15.79 -3.29 17.88
N ASP A 97 -14.48 -3.01 17.73
CA ASP A 97 -13.68 -2.34 18.75
C ASP A 97 -14.19 -0.92 19.06
N LEU A 98 -14.72 -0.23 18.05
CA LEU A 98 -15.26 1.13 18.19
C LEU A 98 -16.75 1.17 18.58
N GLY A 99 -17.44 0.03 18.60
CA GLY A 99 -18.88 -0.03 18.88
C GLY A 99 -19.75 0.69 17.84
N VAL A 100 -19.29 0.81 16.58
CA VAL A 100 -20.06 1.45 15.50
C VAL A 100 -20.86 0.41 14.70
N SER A 101 -21.86 0.86 13.93
CA SER A 101 -22.83 -0.05 13.29
C SER A 101 -22.35 -0.58 11.93
N THR A 102 -21.53 0.20 11.20
CA THR A 102 -21.08 -0.17 9.85
C THR A 102 -19.56 -0.01 9.65
N PRO A 103 -18.93 -0.78 8.76
CA PRO A 103 -17.53 -0.58 8.37
C PRO A 103 -17.23 0.85 7.87
N ALA A 104 -18.19 1.47 7.17
CA ALA A 104 -18.06 2.86 6.71
C ALA A 104 -17.99 3.87 7.86
N GLN A 105 -18.68 3.62 8.98
CA GLN A 105 -18.56 4.45 10.17
C GLN A 105 -17.18 4.32 10.83
N ALA A 106 -16.57 3.12 10.80
CA ALA A 106 -15.21 2.93 11.33
C ALA A 106 -14.16 3.76 10.57
N LEU A 107 -14.35 3.99 9.26
CA LEU A 107 -13.47 4.87 8.47
C LEU A 107 -13.51 6.33 8.94
N SER A 108 -14.67 6.84 9.35
CA SER A 108 -14.83 8.25 9.75
C SER A 108 -14.60 8.51 11.23
N ALA A 109 -14.49 7.46 12.05
CA ALA A 109 -14.22 7.55 13.47
C ALA A 109 -12.81 8.08 13.76
N ASN A 110 -12.66 8.84 14.84
CA ASN A 110 -11.36 9.22 15.37
C ASN A 110 -10.77 8.04 16.14
N VAL A 111 -9.60 7.56 15.72
CA VAL A 111 -8.94 6.37 16.27
C VAL A 111 -7.47 6.65 16.56
N THR A 112 -6.90 5.98 17.56
CA THR A 112 -5.46 6.04 17.83
C THR A 112 -4.70 5.06 16.94
N LEU A 113 -3.40 5.29 16.73
CA LEU A 113 -2.56 4.37 15.97
C LEU A 113 -2.45 3.00 16.66
N ALA A 114 -2.43 2.97 18.00
CA ALA A 114 -2.42 1.73 18.78
C ALA A 114 -3.70 0.91 18.58
N GLN A 115 -4.87 1.56 18.54
CA GLN A 115 -6.15 0.89 18.24
C GLN A 115 -6.15 0.26 16.85
N ILE A 116 -5.66 0.98 15.83
CA ILE A 116 -5.57 0.42 14.48
C ILE A 116 -4.59 -0.77 14.44
N ALA A 117 -3.41 -0.63 15.06
CA ALA A 117 -2.42 -1.70 15.10
C ALA A 117 -2.94 -2.97 15.81
N ASN A 118 -3.71 -2.80 16.90
CA ASN A 118 -4.37 -3.91 17.58
C ASN A 118 -5.45 -4.57 16.71
N ALA A 119 -6.30 -3.79 16.03
CA ALA A 119 -7.31 -4.34 15.13
C ALA A 119 -6.68 -5.12 13.96
N LEU A 120 -5.58 -4.61 13.39
CA LEU A 120 -4.80 -5.34 12.38
C LEU A 120 -4.18 -6.63 12.97
N ALA A 121 -3.71 -6.60 14.22
CA ALA A 121 -3.16 -7.78 14.88
C ALA A 121 -4.24 -8.88 14.99
N VAL A 122 -5.43 -8.50 15.47
CA VAL A 122 -6.59 -9.41 15.60
C VAL A 122 -6.95 -10.04 14.26
N GLU A 123 -6.99 -9.25 13.17
CA GLU A 123 -7.22 -9.81 11.84
C GLU A 123 -6.09 -10.75 11.40
N ALA A 124 -4.83 -10.40 11.68
CA ALA A 124 -3.70 -11.28 11.39
C ALA A 124 -3.77 -12.61 12.14
N GLN A 125 -4.28 -12.62 13.38
CA GLN A 125 -4.55 -13.86 14.11
C GLN A 125 -5.71 -14.66 13.47
N ALA A 126 -6.80 -14.00 13.07
CA ALA A 126 -7.92 -14.64 12.40
C ALA A 126 -7.53 -15.30 11.07
N GLU A 127 -6.59 -14.69 10.33
CA GLU A 127 -6.01 -15.24 9.10
C GLU A 127 -4.86 -16.23 9.31
N ALA A 128 -4.62 -16.67 10.55
CA ALA A 128 -3.55 -17.60 10.90
C ALA A 128 -2.13 -17.12 10.50
N LYS A 129 -1.85 -15.82 10.69
CA LYS A 129 -0.55 -15.16 10.46
C LYS A 129 0.09 -14.72 11.80
N PRO A 130 0.53 -15.65 12.67
CA PRO A 130 0.93 -15.33 14.04
C PRO A 130 2.17 -14.43 14.14
N GLN A 131 3.12 -14.52 13.19
CA GLN A 131 4.30 -13.65 13.16
C GLN A 131 3.90 -12.19 12.89
N LEU A 132 3.02 -11.96 11.92
CA LEU A 132 2.49 -10.62 11.61
C LEU A 132 1.69 -10.08 12.78
N ALA A 133 0.87 -10.92 13.41
CA ALA A 133 0.08 -10.54 14.54
C ALA A 133 0.94 -10.17 15.77
N GLY A 134 2.02 -10.91 16.01
CA GLY A 134 3.06 -10.59 17.00
C GLY A 134 3.73 -9.24 16.72
N ALA A 135 4.16 -9.00 15.48
CA ALA A 135 4.76 -7.73 15.09
C ALA A 135 3.80 -6.53 15.28
N LEU A 136 2.52 -6.69 14.90
CA LEU A 136 1.49 -5.64 15.02
C LEU A 136 1.12 -5.35 16.48
N SER A 137 1.04 -6.37 17.34
CA SER A 137 0.81 -6.19 18.78
C SER A 137 2.01 -5.54 19.48
N GLY A 138 3.24 -5.94 19.12
CA GLY A 138 4.46 -5.28 19.56
C GLY A 138 4.46 -3.80 19.15
N LEU A 139 4.09 -3.50 17.91
CA LEU A 139 3.95 -2.14 17.43
C LEU A 139 2.87 -1.35 18.19
N ALA A 140 1.69 -1.93 18.40
CA ALA A 140 0.62 -1.30 19.16
C ALA A 140 1.08 -0.93 20.58
N SER A 141 1.89 -1.78 21.22
CA SER A 141 2.44 -1.51 22.55
C SER A 141 3.34 -0.27 22.59
N GLN A 142 4.17 -0.07 21.55
CA GLN A 142 5.04 1.11 21.42
C GLN A 142 4.25 2.38 21.12
N LEU A 143 3.09 2.25 20.48
CA LEU A 143 2.22 3.36 20.09
C LEU A 143 1.30 3.86 21.21
N ASN A 144 1.23 3.17 22.36
CA ASN A 144 0.36 3.59 23.48
C ASN A 144 0.70 4.99 24.04
N GLY A 145 1.93 5.47 23.84
CA GLY A 145 2.37 6.82 24.22
C GLY A 145 2.19 7.88 23.14
N VAL A 146 1.77 7.50 21.93
CA VAL A 146 1.54 8.42 20.81
C VAL A 146 0.18 9.09 21.00
N GLY A 147 0.19 10.34 21.47
CA GLY A 147 -1.03 11.11 21.73
C GLY A 147 -1.72 11.60 20.45
N GLY A 148 -3.05 11.59 20.38
CA GLY A 148 -3.81 12.12 19.25
C GLY A 148 -4.44 11.03 18.38
N THR A 149 -5.31 11.47 17.47
CA THR A 149 -6.16 10.56 16.68
C THR A 149 -6.07 10.86 15.19
N VAL A 150 -6.27 9.84 14.38
CA VAL A 150 -6.45 9.92 12.93
C VAL A 150 -7.83 9.41 12.54
N ARG A 151 -8.23 9.61 11.28
CA ARG A 151 -9.39 8.95 10.70
C ARG A 151 -8.91 8.09 9.55
N LEU A 152 -9.22 6.80 9.58
CA LEU A 152 -8.75 5.89 8.53
C LEU A 152 -9.27 6.31 7.15
N GLY A 153 -10.46 6.90 7.07
CA GLY A 153 -11.05 7.45 5.87
C GLY A 153 -10.31 8.65 5.28
N ASP A 154 -9.39 9.28 6.00
CA ASP A 154 -8.50 10.31 5.43
C ASP A 154 -7.33 9.67 4.65
N LEU A 155 -6.93 8.45 5.01
CA LEU A 155 -5.92 7.65 4.32
C LEU A 155 -6.55 6.76 3.23
N LEU A 156 -7.62 6.03 3.55
CA LEU A 156 -8.25 5.02 2.71
C LEU A 156 -9.64 5.49 2.27
N LYS A 157 -9.76 5.88 1.00
CA LYS A 157 -11.02 6.26 0.38
C LYS A 157 -11.69 5.03 -0.23
N VAL A 158 -12.73 4.54 0.43
CA VAL A 158 -13.58 3.47 -0.09
C VAL A 158 -14.80 4.13 -0.73
N THR A 159 -14.88 4.10 -2.05
CA THR A 159 -16.02 4.61 -2.83
C THR A 159 -16.86 3.49 -3.44
N ALA A 160 -16.33 2.27 -3.51
CA ALA A 160 -17.11 1.07 -3.76
C ALA A 160 -17.89 0.65 -2.50
N ASP A 161 -18.99 -0.10 -2.66
CA ASP A 161 -19.69 -0.68 -1.52
C ASP A 161 -18.72 -1.52 -0.68
N THR A 162 -18.73 -1.37 0.65
CA THR A 162 -17.77 -2.08 1.52
C THR A 162 -17.83 -3.60 1.35
N GLY A 163 -18.97 -4.15 0.92
CA GLY A 163 -19.11 -5.56 0.56
C GLY A 163 -18.23 -6.00 -0.61
N SER A 164 -17.85 -5.09 -1.52
CA SER A 164 -16.98 -5.37 -2.66
C SER A 164 -15.49 -5.49 -2.29
N LEU A 165 -15.15 -5.26 -1.02
CA LEU A 165 -13.79 -5.36 -0.50
C LEU A 165 -13.42 -6.78 -0.06
N GLY A 166 -14.33 -7.76 -0.16
CA GLY A 166 -14.12 -9.11 0.36
C GLY A 166 -12.89 -9.83 -0.19
N THR A 167 -12.43 -9.49 -1.39
CA THR A 167 -11.20 -10.01 -2.01
C THR A 167 -10.03 -9.04 -1.97
N SER A 168 -10.24 -7.83 -1.46
CA SER A 168 -9.24 -6.77 -1.41
C SER A 168 -8.40 -6.91 -0.15
N THR A 169 -7.09 -6.76 -0.30
CA THR A 169 -6.16 -6.78 0.82
C THR A 169 -5.52 -5.41 1.03
N ILE A 170 -4.89 -5.23 2.17
CA ILE A 170 -4.01 -4.09 2.42
C ILE A 170 -2.71 -4.61 3.04
N ASN A 171 -1.57 -4.10 2.57
CA ASN A 171 -0.30 -4.42 3.17
C ASN A 171 -0.14 -3.71 4.53
N ALA A 172 0.34 -4.42 5.55
CA ALA A 172 0.46 -3.90 6.90
C ALA A 172 1.51 -2.79 7.02
N LEU A 173 2.64 -2.89 6.29
CA LEU A 173 3.65 -1.83 6.25
C LEU A 173 3.13 -0.59 5.52
N ASP A 174 2.47 -0.76 4.38
CA ASP A 174 1.89 0.39 3.64
C ASP A 174 0.82 1.09 4.49
N MET A 175 -0.08 0.32 5.13
CA MET A 175 -1.06 0.87 6.06
C MET A 175 -0.39 1.65 7.19
N PHE A 176 0.60 1.06 7.86
CA PHE A 176 1.24 1.71 9.00
C PHE A 176 2.03 2.96 8.60
N THR A 177 2.84 2.89 7.55
CA THR A 177 3.61 4.05 7.06
C THR A 177 2.71 5.19 6.60
N GLY A 178 1.60 4.89 5.90
CA GLY A 178 0.59 5.87 5.54
C GLY A 178 -0.10 6.51 6.76
N LEU A 179 -0.41 5.72 7.79
CA LEU A 179 -0.99 6.23 9.04
C LEU A 179 -0.02 7.11 9.83
N VAL A 180 1.28 6.77 9.87
CA VAL A 180 2.31 7.62 10.48
C VAL A 180 2.39 8.97 9.77
N GLN A 181 2.35 8.98 8.43
CA GLN A 181 2.36 10.21 7.63
C GLN A 181 1.10 11.06 7.87
N LEU A 182 -0.08 10.44 7.94
CA LEU A 182 -1.34 11.10 8.30
C LEU A 182 -1.31 11.66 9.72
N TYR A 183 -0.83 10.88 10.69
CA TYR A 183 -0.66 11.32 12.06
C TYR A 183 0.29 12.51 12.15
N ASN A 184 1.46 12.45 11.50
CA ASN A 184 2.45 13.53 11.49
C ASN A 184 1.85 14.81 10.93
N ARG A 185 1.10 14.72 9.82
CA ARG A 185 0.45 15.88 9.22
C ARG A 185 -0.57 16.55 10.15
N ARG A 186 -1.29 15.75 10.94
CA ARG A 186 -2.37 16.22 11.81
C ARG A 186 -1.89 16.73 13.16
N ASN A 187 -0.87 16.08 13.73
CA ASN A 187 -0.48 16.29 15.13
C ASN A 187 0.88 16.99 15.29
N VAL A 188 1.79 16.90 14.32
CA VAL A 188 3.08 17.61 14.36
C VAL A 188 2.95 18.92 13.59
N LEU A 189 2.62 20.01 14.28
CA LEU A 189 2.34 21.32 13.65
C LEU A 189 3.57 22.24 13.56
N THR A 190 4.63 21.94 14.32
CA THR A 190 5.87 22.73 14.39
C THR A 190 7.05 21.94 13.80
N THR A 191 8.26 22.49 13.95
CA THR A 191 9.53 21.80 13.67
C THR A 191 9.51 20.41 14.31
N PRO A 192 9.68 19.33 13.53
CA PRO A 192 9.78 17.97 14.05
C PRO A 192 10.98 17.81 15.00
N GLN A 193 10.92 16.82 15.88
CA GLN A 193 12.09 16.45 16.67
C GLN A 193 13.12 15.72 15.79
N PRO A 194 14.42 16.05 15.90
CA PRO A 194 15.44 15.33 15.16
C PRO A 194 15.58 13.90 15.64
N VAL A 195 15.94 13.02 14.73
CA VAL A 195 16.39 11.67 15.06
C VAL A 195 17.83 11.48 14.61
N GLY A 196 18.65 10.98 15.53
CA GLY A 196 20.04 10.65 15.27
C GLY A 196 20.17 9.34 14.50
N ILE A 197 20.91 9.37 13.41
CA ILE A 197 21.30 8.20 12.62
C ILE A 197 22.83 8.15 12.58
N SER A 198 23.43 7.00 12.86
CA SER A 198 24.89 6.85 12.79
C SER A 198 25.35 6.79 11.33
N GLY A 199 26.49 7.40 11.02
CA GLY A 199 27.02 7.39 9.65
C GLY A 199 27.37 6.01 9.11
N GLY A 200 27.68 5.05 9.99
CA GLY A 200 27.90 3.65 9.62
C GLY A 200 26.67 2.97 9.03
N LEU A 201 25.47 3.40 9.43
CA LEU A 201 24.22 2.83 8.93
C LEU A 201 23.86 3.33 7.53
N LEU A 202 24.42 4.46 7.11
CA LEU A 202 24.19 5.09 5.81
C LEU A 202 25.13 4.57 4.71
N GLY A 203 25.95 3.56 5.01
CA GLY A 203 27.01 3.10 4.10
C GLY A 203 28.10 4.15 3.82
N ALA A 204 28.14 5.22 4.63
CA ALA A 204 29.03 6.38 4.47
C ALA A 204 30.17 6.39 5.52
N THR A 205 30.62 5.20 5.92
CA THR A 205 31.73 5.03 6.88
C THR A 205 32.98 5.78 6.39
N GLY A 206 33.51 6.67 7.23
CA GLY A 206 34.68 7.50 6.89
C GLY A 206 34.35 8.85 6.25
N VAL A 207 33.07 9.14 5.99
CA VAL A 207 32.62 10.43 5.44
C VAL A 207 31.64 11.13 6.37
N VAL A 208 30.67 10.40 6.95
CA VAL A 208 29.68 10.95 7.88
C VAL A 208 29.90 10.35 9.26
N ASN A 209 30.06 11.18 10.29
CA ASN A 209 30.09 10.77 11.70
C ASN A 209 28.67 10.48 12.20
N SER A 210 27.78 11.46 12.03
CA SER A 210 26.38 11.37 12.45
C SER A 210 25.47 12.21 11.57
N LEU A 211 24.20 11.84 11.53
CA LEU A 211 23.13 12.54 10.83
C LEU A 211 22.01 12.86 11.81
N GLN A 212 21.55 14.11 11.83
CA GLN A 212 20.24 14.45 12.40
C GLN A 212 19.22 14.55 11.27
N LEU A 213 18.24 13.66 11.32
CA LEU A 213 17.11 13.62 10.38
C LEU A 213 15.90 14.32 11.00
N TYR A 214 15.33 15.27 10.27
CA TYR A 214 14.03 15.84 10.55
C TYR A 214 13.11 15.50 9.37
N ALA A 215 11.93 14.95 9.65
CA ALA A 215 10.97 14.56 8.63
C ALA A 215 9.59 15.13 8.95
N GLN A 216 8.96 15.76 7.96
CA GLN A 216 7.62 16.31 8.08
C GLN A 216 6.78 15.95 6.87
N ALA A 217 5.63 15.32 7.11
CA ALA A 217 4.60 15.14 6.10
C ALA A 217 3.87 16.46 5.83
N ILE A 218 3.92 16.93 4.59
CA ILE A 218 3.21 18.13 4.10
C ILE A 218 1.79 17.77 3.69
N GLU A 219 1.64 16.60 3.07
CA GLU A 219 0.36 15.99 2.72
C GLU A 219 0.49 14.47 2.91
N PRO A 220 -0.51 13.79 3.53
CA PRO A 220 -0.47 12.35 3.69
C PRO A 220 -0.79 11.66 2.37
N PRO A 221 -0.50 10.34 2.24
CA PRO A 221 -0.93 9.61 1.08
C PRO A 221 -2.44 9.36 1.13
N VAL A 222 -3.03 9.12 -0.04
CA VAL A 222 -4.41 8.67 -0.19
C VAL A 222 -4.43 7.39 -0.98
N TYR A 223 -4.96 6.33 -0.37
CA TYR A 223 -5.27 5.04 -0.95
C TYR A 223 -6.73 5.02 -1.36
N VAL A 224 -7.05 4.28 -2.42
CA VAL A 224 -8.40 4.28 -2.97
C VAL A 224 -8.86 2.88 -3.34
N CYS A 225 -10.08 2.54 -2.96
CA CYS A 225 -10.81 1.38 -3.42
C CYS A 225 -12.09 1.88 -4.09
N GLY A 226 -12.07 1.94 -5.43
CA GLY A 226 -13.10 2.66 -6.17
C GLY A 226 -13.14 2.38 -7.66
N PRO A 227 -14.18 2.89 -8.36
CA PRO A 227 -14.38 2.67 -9.78
C PRO A 227 -13.33 3.42 -10.63
N THR A 228 -13.34 3.15 -11.94
CA THR A 228 -12.57 3.93 -12.93
C THR A 228 -12.81 5.43 -12.75
N GLY A 229 -11.73 6.23 -12.84
CA GLY A 229 -11.72 7.66 -12.56
C GLY A 229 -11.30 8.00 -11.13
N SER A 230 -11.27 7.03 -10.21
CA SER A 230 -10.75 7.22 -8.86
C SER A 230 -9.30 7.69 -8.87
N THR A 231 -8.98 8.68 -8.03
CA THR A 231 -7.62 9.24 -7.91
C THR A 231 -6.98 8.86 -6.58
N PHE A 232 -5.66 8.78 -6.59
CA PHE A 232 -4.83 8.48 -5.43
C PHE A 232 -3.54 9.30 -5.52
N HIS A 233 -2.83 9.45 -4.39
CA HIS A 233 -1.53 10.10 -4.38
C HIS A 233 -0.65 9.59 -3.24
N SER A 234 0.66 9.69 -3.42
CA SER A 234 1.63 9.48 -2.35
C SER A 234 1.61 10.66 -1.38
N ALA A 235 2.39 10.55 -0.30
CA ALA A 235 2.66 11.71 0.53
C ALA A 235 3.55 12.74 -0.17
N ALA A 236 3.48 13.97 0.32
CA ALA A 236 4.49 14.99 0.12
C ALA A 236 5.28 15.15 1.43
N ILE A 237 6.61 15.11 1.37
CA ILE A 237 7.48 15.08 2.55
C ILE A 237 8.57 16.15 2.42
N ARG A 238 8.85 16.85 3.53
CA ARG A 238 10.07 17.63 3.72
C ARG A 238 11.03 16.89 4.62
N LEU A 239 12.26 16.71 4.15
CA LEU A 239 13.38 16.16 4.91
C LEU A 239 14.44 17.24 5.11
N LYS A 240 14.94 17.37 6.32
CA LYS A 240 16.15 18.13 6.63
C LYS A 240 17.19 17.18 7.20
N LEU A 241 18.35 17.16 6.58
CA LEU A 241 19.49 16.31 6.90
C LEU A 241 20.62 17.23 7.39
N LYS A 242 20.89 17.23 8.70
CA LYS A 242 22.08 17.89 9.23
C LYS A 242 23.17 16.84 9.42
N MET A 243 24.18 16.86 8.56
CA MET A 243 25.26 15.89 8.61
C MET A 243 26.48 16.49 9.30
N ASP A 244 26.99 15.75 10.28
CA ASP A 244 28.32 15.93 10.82
C ASP A 244 29.26 15.01 10.05
N LEU A 245 30.17 15.62 9.30
CA LEU A 245 31.13 14.91 8.44
C LEU A 245 32.37 14.55 9.26
N VAL A 246 33.04 13.47 8.86
CA VAL A 246 34.43 13.28 9.24
C VAL A 246 35.20 14.50 8.75
N SER A 247 36.00 15.15 9.61
CA SER A 247 36.73 16.37 9.26
C SER A 247 37.52 16.20 7.97
N LEU A 248 37.09 16.87 6.90
CA LEU A 248 37.74 16.87 5.60
C LEU A 248 38.70 18.05 5.55
N THR A 249 39.99 17.74 5.43
CA THR A 249 41.07 18.72 5.30
C THR A 249 41.67 18.65 3.91
N PRO A 250 41.18 19.43 2.94
CA PRO A 250 41.75 19.43 1.60
C PRO A 250 43.17 19.99 1.57
N VAL A 251 43.92 19.62 0.54
CA VAL A 251 45.32 20.05 0.35
C VAL A 251 45.38 21.55 0.10
N THR A 252 45.92 22.30 1.06
CA THR A 252 45.99 23.77 1.03
C THR A 252 47.30 24.32 0.44
N ASP A 253 48.17 23.46 -0.11
CA ASP A 253 49.44 23.86 -0.72
C ASP A 253 49.28 24.89 -1.84
N SER A 254 48.17 24.81 -2.59
CA SER A 254 47.84 25.80 -3.62
C SER A 254 47.57 27.20 -3.08
N LEU A 255 47.11 27.32 -1.83
CA LEU A 255 46.85 28.60 -1.16
C LEU A 255 48.16 29.23 -0.67
N VAL A 256 49.03 28.42 -0.05
CA VAL A 256 50.35 28.85 0.44
C VAL A 256 51.32 29.13 -0.73
N GLY A 257 51.23 28.32 -1.80
CA GLY A 257 52.05 28.43 -3.01
C GLY A 257 51.86 29.74 -3.80
N THR A 258 50.85 30.55 -3.46
CA THR A 258 50.71 31.92 -3.99
C THR A 258 51.77 32.89 -3.45
N GLY A 259 52.47 32.53 -2.36
CA GLY A 259 53.41 33.40 -1.65
C GLY A 259 52.74 34.51 -0.82
N LEU A 260 51.41 34.60 -0.86
CA LEU A 260 50.62 35.62 -0.15
C LEU A 260 50.26 35.19 1.29
N LEU A 261 50.20 33.88 1.51
CA LEU A 261 49.87 33.26 2.80
C LEU A 261 51.06 32.48 3.33
N GLN A 262 51.36 32.66 4.62
CA GLN A 262 52.39 31.89 5.33
C GLN A 262 51.85 30.53 5.79
N SER A 263 50.55 30.46 6.10
CA SER A 263 49.86 29.20 6.38
C SER A 263 48.39 29.30 5.96
N ALA A 264 47.82 28.17 5.54
CA ALA A 264 46.40 28.03 5.27
C ALA A 264 45.96 26.61 5.61
N SER A 265 44.85 26.47 6.33
CA SER A 265 44.20 25.19 6.58
C SER A 265 42.70 25.34 6.40
N VAL A 266 42.12 24.46 5.59
CA VAL A 266 40.67 24.39 5.37
C VAL A 266 40.15 23.17 6.11
N GLY A 267 39.10 23.35 6.89
CA GLY A 267 38.37 22.26 7.53
C GLY A 267 36.91 22.31 7.13
N ILE A 268 36.40 21.22 6.55
CA ILE A 268 34.98 21.02 6.26
C ILE A 268 34.47 19.88 7.13
N GLY A 269 33.45 20.15 7.93
CA GLY A 269 32.95 19.18 8.90
C GLY A 269 31.42 19.08 8.94
N LYS A 270 30.69 19.91 8.20
CA LYS A 270 29.23 19.91 8.24
C LYS A 270 28.65 20.07 6.85
N LEU A 271 27.48 19.48 6.62
CA LEU A 271 26.70 19.70 5.44
C LEU A 271 25.21 19.55 5.77
N ASP A 272 24.45 20.63 5.55
CA ASP A 272 23.00 20.63 5.70
C ASP A 272 22.36 20.49 4.33
N VAL A 273 21.49 19.48 4.16
CA VAL A 273 20.73 19.22 2.94
C VAL A 273 19.24 19.23 3.26
N TYR A 274 18.48 19.98 2.49
CA TYR A 274 17.02 20.07 2.60
C TYR A 274 16.42 19.47 1.33
N VAL A 275 15.41 18.63 1.49
CA VAL A 275 14.73 17.96 0.39
C VAL A 275 13.23 18.15 0.57
N GLU A 276 12.56 18.67 -0.45
CA GLU A 276 11.10 18.74 -0.52
C GLU A 276 10.63 17.86 -1.67
N VAL A 277 9.93 16.78 -1.35
CA VAL A 277 9.32 15.89 -2.34
C VAL A 277 7.83 16.17 -2.38
N ALA A 278 7.34 16.65 -3.53
CA ALA A 278 5.93 16.82 -3.80
C ALA A 278 5.27 15.45 -4.00
N ARG A 279 3.93 15.40 -3.83
CA ARG A 279 3.16 14.17 -4.03
C ARG A 279 3.29 13.67 -5.48
N GLY A 280 3.51 12.38 -5.64
CA GLY A 280 3.17 11.69 -6.89
C GLY A 280 1.67 11.41 -6.91
N GLN A 281 1.06 11.47 -8.08
CA GLN A 281 -0.38 11.31 -8.23
C GLN A 281 -0.72 10.28 -9.30
N GLY A 282 -1.90 9.67 -9.19
CA GLY A 282 -2.41 8.81 -10.24
C GLY A 282 -3.92 8.67 -10.24
N SER A 283 -4.42 8.06 -11.30
CA SER A 283 -5.83 7.74 -11.48
C SER A 283 -6.02 6.34 -12.05
N LEU A 284 -7.11 5.70 -11.66
CA LEU A 284 -7.54 4.42 -12.21
C LEU A 284 -8.18 4.65 -13.58
N SER A 285 -7.54 4.15 -14.63
CA SER A 285 -7.98 4.35 -16.02
C SER A 285 -8.84 3.22 -16.56
N ALA A 286 -8.61 1.97 -16.15
CA ALA A 286 -9.40 0.82 -16.56
C ALA A 286 -9.23 -0.37 -15.60
N VAL A 287 -10.28 -1.19 -15.49
CA VAL A 287 -10.28 -2.46 -14.77
C VAL A 287 -10.90 -3.53 -15.66
N SER A 288 -10.21 -4.66 -15.81
CA SER A 288 -10.71 -5.84 -16.51
C SER A 288 -10.58 -7.05 -15.60
N ALA A 289 -11.71 -7.56 -15.10
CA ALA A 289 -11.72 -8.79 -14.32
C ALA A 289 -11.42 -10.03 -15.17
N ALA A 290 -11.86 -10.05 -16.42
CA ALA A 290 -11.67 -11.18 -17.34
C ALA A 290 -10.18 -11.47 -17.57
N THR A 291 -9.37 -10.42 -17.73
CA THR A 291 -7.92 -10.52 -17.93
C THR A 291 -7.11 -10.27 -16.66
N LYS A 292 -7.78 -10.05 -15.52
CA LYS A 292 -7.19 -9.61 -14.25
C LYS A 292 -6.18 -8.47 -14.45
N ALA A 293 -6.60 -7.44 -15.18
CA ALA A 293 -5.75 -6.31 -15.55
C ALA A 293 -6.30 -5.00 -14.99
N VAL A 294 -5.41 -4.17 -14.45
CA VAL A 294 -5.70 -2.83 -13.94
C VAL A 294 -4.74 -1.84 -14.59
N THR A 295 -5.29 -0.80 -15.20
CA THR A 295 -4.51 0.26 -15.88
C THR A 295 -4.62 1.56 -15.09
N LEU A 296 -3.47 2.15 -14.78
CA LEU A 296 -3.32 3.41 -14.04
C LEU A 296 -2.67 4.47 -14.92
N GLN A 297 -3.02 5.72 -14.73
CA GLN A 297 -2.25 6.87 -15.21
C GLN A 297 -1.51 7.46 -14.02
N VAL A 298 -0.17 7.50 -14.08
CA VAL A 298 0.66 7.84 -12.93
C VAL A 298 1.70 8.90 -13.29
N ALA A 299 1.76 9.97 -12.50
CA ALA A 299 2.78 11.01 -12.58
C ALA A 299 3.60 11.01 -11.28
N PRO A 300 4.93 10.79 -11.33
CA PRO A 300 5.80 10.85 -10.16
C PRO A 300 5.79 12.21 -9.45
N GLY A 301 6.29 12.24 -8.21
CA GLY A 301 6.49 13.49 -7.48
C GLY A 301 7.67 14.30 -8.01
N VAL A 302 7.61 15.62 -7.85
CA VAL A 302 8.74 16.53 -8.07
C VAL A 302 9.60 16.57 -6.82
N SER A 303 10.92 16.75 -6.95
CA SER A 303 11.81 16.93 -5.80
C SER A 303 12.66 18.20 -5.95
N ASP A 304 12.55 19.09 -4.96
CA ASP A 304 13.40 20.25 -4.79
C ASP A 304 14.48 19.94 -3.75
N ILE A 305 15.71 20.35 -4.01
CA ILE A 305 16.87 20.09 -3.14
C ILE A 305 17.63 21.39 -2.90
N PHE A 306 17.95 21.64 -1.64
CA PHE A 306 18.65 22.84 -1.21
C PHE A 306 19.85 22.49 -0.33
N ILE A 307 20.93 23.24 -0.52
CA ILE A 307 22.11 23.24 0.34
C ILE A 307 22.30 24.66 0.86
N GLY A 308 22.57 24.79 2.15
CA GLY A 308 22.77 26.08 2.81
C GLY A 308 22.03 26.13 4.13
N LYS A 309 21.32 27.23 4.39
CA LYS A 309 20.52 27.41 5.60
C LYS A 309 19.11 27.88 5.23
N ILE A 310 18.11 27.21 5.78
CA ILE A 310 16.71 27.64 5.75
C ILE A 310 16.23 27.67 7.18
N ASP A 311 15.57 28.75 7.60
CA ASP A 311 15.00 28.85 8.93
C ASP A 311 13.91 27.79 9.14
N ASP A 312 13.90 27.14 10.30
CA ASP A 312 12.97 26.04 10.57
C ASP A 312 11.50 26.48 10.55
N SER A 313 11.22 27.71 10.96
CA SER A 313 9.89 28.33 10.88
C SER A 313 9.42 28.55 9.45
N VAL A 314 10.34 28.57 8.48
CA VAL A 314 10.07 28.69 7.05
C VAL A 314 10.00 27.30 6.42
N PHE A 315 11.01 26.46 6.66
CA PHE A 315 11.13 25.13 6.08
C PHE A 315 10.00 24.19 6.52
N PHE A 316 9.56 24.25 7.78
CA PHE A 316 8.47 23.40 8.29
C PHE A 316 7.09 24.08 8.26
N ASN A 317 6.98 25.25 7.62
CA ASN A 317 5.70 25.88 7.37
C ASN A 317 5.03 25.26 6.13
N ARG A 318 4.02 24.43 6.37
CA ARG A 318 3.27 23.70 5.35
C ARG A 318 2.31 24.57 4.53
N SER A 319 2.03 25.80 4.97
CA SER A 319 1.06 26.69 4.33
C SER A 319 1.66 27.52 3.20
N ARG A 320 2.96 27.35 2.90
CA ARG A 320 3.65 28.04 1.81
C ARG A 320 4.72 27.18 1.16
N ALA A 321 5.01 27.48 -0.09
CA ALA A 321 6.16 26.96 -0.81
C ALA A 321 7.47 27.62 -0.33
N ILE A 322 8.59 26.92 -0.51
CA ILE A 322 9.93 27.46 -0.24
C ILE A 322 10.39 28.26 -1.47
N LEU A 323 10.74 29.52 -1.26
CA LEU A 323 11.25 30.43 -2.29
C LEU A 323 12.79 30.43 -2.32
N ASP A 324 13.39 30.81 -3.44
CA ASP A 324 14.87 30.87 -3.57
C ASP A 324 15.53 31.88 -2.60
N SER A 325 14.76 32.89 -2.19
CA SER A 325 15.14 33.88 -1.18
C SER A 325 15.15 33.32 0.25
N ASP A 326 14.44 32.22 0.51
CA ASP A 326 14.38 31.59 1.83
C ASP A 326 15.66 30.78 2.15
N VAL A 327 16.45 30.50 1.11
CA VAL A 327 17.72 29.76 1.22
C VAL A 327 18.86 30.76 1.38
N ASP A 328 19.46 30.83 2.57
CA ASP A 328 20.70 31.58 2.81
C ASP A 328 21.92 30.66 2.71
N PHE A 329 23.13 31.22 2.71
CA PHE A 329 24.34 30.42 2.78
C PHE A 329 24.47 29.77 4.16
N GLY A 330 24.79 28.48 4.17
CA GLY A 330 25.04 27.70 5.38
C GLY A 330 26.52 27.40 5.56
N THR A 331 27.00 27.50 6.80
CA THR A 331 28.39 27.24 7.16
C THR A 331 28.70 25.75 7.15
N ILE A 332 29.70 25.34 6.37
CA ILE A 332 30.16 23.94 6.27
C ILE A 332 31.48 23.69 7.01
N GLY A 333 32.16 24.76 7.40
CA GLY A 333 33.52 24.69 7.91
C GLY A 333 34.18 26.05 8.03
N SER A 334 35.51 26.05 8.11
CA SER A 334 36.30 27.27 8.20
C SER A 334 37.61 27.17 7.42
N LEU A 335 38.08 28.31 6.93
CA LEU A 335 39.44 28.53 6.47
C LEU A 335 40.17 29.29 7.57
N ARG A 336 41.25 28.71 8.09
CA ARG A 336 42.22 29.41 8.93
C ARG A 336 43.42 29.76 8.08
N ALA A 337 43.72 31.05 7.93
CA ALA A 337 44.82 31.53 7.09
C ALA A 337 45.61 32.63 7.79
N ALA A 338 46.93 32.64 7.59
CA ALA A 338 47.82 33.70 8.08
C ALA A 338 48.60 34.30 6.92
N ALA A 339 48.51 35.62 6.74
CA ALA A 339 49.34 36.37 5.81
C ALA A 339 50.71 36.70 6.44
N LEU A 340 51.67 37.08 5.60
CA LEU A 340 53.04 37.33 6.04
C LEU A 340 53.11 38.44 7.11
N GLY A 341 53.57 38.09 8.32
CA GLY A 341 53.71 39.04 9.43
C GLY A 341 52.41 39.42 10.14
N LEU A 342 51.29 38.76 9.82
CA LEU A 342 49.98 38.99 10.45
C LEU A 342 49.50 37.77 11.25
N LEU A 343 48.62 37.99 12.22
CA LEU A 343 47.98 36.91 12.98
C LEU A 343 47.03 36.08 12.09
N PRO A 344 46.84 34.78 12.37
CA PRO A 344 45.86 33.95 11.66
C PRO A 344 44.43 34.48 11.82
N VAL A 345 43.65 34.43 10.74
CA VAL A 345 42.23 34.75 10.72
C VAL A 345 41.43 33.49 10.42
N ASP A 346 40.35 33.28 11.16
CA ASP A 346 39.38 32.21 10.92
C ASP A 346 38.20 32.78 10.13
N ILE A 347 37.93 32.21 8.96
CA ILE A 347 36.91 32.66 8.01
C ILE A 347 35.91 31.53 7.83
N ALA A 348 34.62 31.81 8.02
CA ALA A 348 33.57 30.84 7.78
C ALA A 348 33.48 30.48 6.29
N LEU A 349 33.35 29.19 6.00
CA LEU A 349 33.07 28.70 4.65
C LEU A 349 31.57 28.46 4.53
N ASP A 350 30.89 29.38 3.84
CA ASP A 350 29.45 29.28 3.63
C ASP A 350 29.14 28.94 2.18
N ILE A 351 28.24 27.99 1.98
CA ILE A 351 27.79 27.56 0.65
C ILE A 351 26.27 27.66 0.51
N LYS A 352 25.81 27.82 -0.73
CA LYS A 352 24.40 27.79 -1.11
C LYS A 352 24.27 27.04 -2.44
N SER A 353 23.28 26.18 -2.56
CA SER A 353 22.88 25.60 -3.85
C SER A 353 21.39 25.30 -3.85
N ILE A 354 20.75 25.51 -5.00
CA ILE A 354 19.32 25.30 -5.20
C ILE A 354 19.14 24.47 -6.47
N VAL A 355 18.37 23.41 -6.36
CA VAL A 355 17.87 22.62 -7.49
C VAL A 355 16.36 22.51 -7.36
N ARG A 356 15.68 22.92 -8.43
CA ARG A 356 14.23 22.78 -8.56
C ARG A 356 13.91 21.61 -9.46
N GLY A 357 13.00 20.75 -9.02
CA GLY A 357 12.47 19.70 -9.87
C GLY A 357 11.49 20.26 -10.89
N GLN A 358 11.26 19.51 -11.96
CA GLN A 358 10.26 19.84 -12.98
C GLN A 358 9.08 18.88 -12.89
N ALA A 359 7.86 19.38 -13.12
CA ALA A 359 6.65 18.58 -13.12
C ALA A 359 6.73 17.47 -14.20
N PRO A 360 6.60 16.19 -13.82
CA PRO A 360 6.71 15.10 -14.77
C PRO A 360 5.43 14.92 -15.58
N PHE A 361 5.57 14.21 -16.71
CA PHE A 361 4.43 13.76 -17.51
C PHE A 361 3.78 12.51 -16.90
N SER A 362 2.48 12.34 -17.12
CA SER A 362 1.78 11.11 -16.74
C SER A 362 2.16 9.94 -17.65
N THR A 363 2.43 8.79 -17.05
CA THR A 363 2.76 7.54 -17.73
C THR A 363 1.67 6.51 -17.48
N SER A 364 1.26 5.81 -18.54
CA SER A 364 0.30 4.70 -18.44
C SER A 364 0.98 3.44 -17.93
N VAL A 365 0.36 2.79 -16.95
CA VAL A 365 0.86 1.59 -16.28
C VAL A 365 -0.23 0.54 -16.23
N THR A 366 -0.01 -0.61 -16.87
CA THR A 366 -0.90 -1.77 -16.74
C THR A 366 -0.25 -2.84 -15.89
N MET A 367 -0.97 -3.32 -14.87
CA MET A 367 -0.61 -4.46 -14.03
C MET A 367 -1.60 -5.59 -14.27
N SER A 368 -1.12 -6.80 -14.52
CA SER A 368 -1.93 -7.95 -14.90
C SER A 368 -1.46 -9.23 -14.23
N GLY A 369 -2.40 -10.09 -13.84
CA GLY A 369 -2.12 -11.40 -13.26
C GLY A 369 -2.68 -11.54 -11.86
N THR A 370 -1.86 -12.02 -10.93
CA THR A 370 -2.24 -12.16 -9.52
C THR A 370 -1.89 -10.88 -8.77
N PHE A 371 -2.89 -10.29 -8.13
CA PHE A 371 -2.71 -9.21 -7.17
C PHE A 371 -2.38 -9.77 -5.79
N PRO A 372 -1.63 -9.04 -4.95
CA PRO A 372 -1.17 -7.66 -5.18
C PRO A 372 0.05 -7.54 -6.14
N GLN A 373 0.12 -6.44 -6.91
CA GLN A 373 1.24 -6.11 -7.79
C GLN A 373 1.73 -4.67 -7.62
N THR A 374 3.04 -4.50 -7.54
CA THR A 374 3.69 -3.20 -7.33
C THR A 374 4.49 -2.77 -8.55
N ARG A 375 4.46 -1.46 -8.84
CA ARG A 375 5.32 -0.84 -9.84
C ARG A 375 5.89 0.48 -9.35
N THR A 376 7.18 0.67 -9.55
CA THR A 376 7.83 1.97 -9.41
C THR A 376 7.74 2.71 -10.74
N VAL A 377 7.26 3.95 -10.70
CA VAL A 377 7.23 4.86 -11.86
C VAL A 377 8.20 5.99 -11.56
N THR A 378 9.16 6.22 -12.45
CA THR A 378 10.20 7.24 -12.28
C THR A 378 10.11 8.30 -13.37
N SER A 379 10.51 9.53 -13.05
CA SER A 379 10.60 10.62 -14.02
C SER A 379 11.82 10.48 -14.93
N SER A 380 12.89 9.87 -14.43
CA SER A 380 14.12 9.53 -15.15
C SER A 380 14.91 8.45 -14.41
N THR A 381 15.65 7.62 -15.13
CA THR A 381 16.59 6.65 -14.54
C THR A 381 17.88 7.31 -14.01
N THR A 382 18.16 8.55 -14.40
CA THR A 382 19.35 9.32 -14.01
C THR A 382 19.02 10.53 -13.13
N PHE A 383 17.82 10.57 -12.55
CA PHE A 383 17.34 11.72 -11.77
C PHE A 383 18.34 12.17 -10.71
N ILE A 384 18.82 11.26 -9.85
CA ILE A 384 19.72 11.57 -8.75
C ILE A 384 21.06 12.12 -9.26
N THR A 385 21.62 11.52 -10.30
CA THR A 385 22.88 11.99 -10.92
C THR A 385 22.71 13.40 -11.49
N ASN A 386 21.60 13.68 -12.17
CA ASN A 386 21.32 15.00 -12.72
C ASN A 386 21.09 16.04 -11.63
N ALA A 387 20.40 15.67 -10.55
CA ALA A 387 20.20 16.52 -9.39
C ALA A 387 21.54 16.86 -8.71
N ALA A 388 22.40 15.86 -8.49
CA ALA A 388 23.74 16.06 -7.94
C ALA A 388 24.59 16.98 -8.83
N ASN A 389 24.62 16.74 -10.15
CA ASN A 389 25.33 17.60 -11.09
C ASN A 389 24.79 19.04 -11.07
N SER A 390 23.47 19.20 -11.02
CA SER A 390 22.83 20.52 -10.92
C SER A 390 23.19 21.23 -9.62
N LEU A 391 23.27 20.51 -8.49
CA LEU A 391 23.73 21.07 -7.23
C LEU A 391 25.18 21.57 -7.30
N VAL A 392 26.06 20.82 -7.97
CA VAL A 392 27.46 21.21 -8.19
C VAL A 392 27.55 22.45 -9.08
N THR A 393 26.82 22.45 -10.19
CA THR A 393 26.77 23.58 -11.14
C THR A 393 26.25 24.84 -10.47
N ASN A 394 25.19 24.72 -9.66
CA ASN A 394 24.55 25.83 -8.96
C ASN A 394 25.25 26.18 -7.63
N LEU A 395 26.34 25.48 -7.26
CA LEU A 395 27.03 25.69 -5.99
C LEU A 395 27.70 27.07 -5.94
N GLN A 396 27.17 27.91 -5.08
CA GLN A 396 27.68 29.23 -4.72
C GLN A 396 28.44 29.15 -3.40
N ILE A 397 29.49 29.97 -3.29
CA ILE A 397 30.30 30.12 -2.08
C ILE A 397 30.31 31.60 -1.73
N ARG A 398 29.99 31.93 -0.48
CA ARG A 398 29.92 33.32 -0.01
C ARG A 398 31.27 34.01 -0.20
N SER A 399 31.26 35.30 -0.55
CA SER A 399 32.48 36.10 -0.63
C SER A 399 33.16 36.16 0.74
N MET A 400 34.49 36.28 0.72
CA MET A 400 35.32 36.24 1.93
C MET A 400 36.00 37.61 2.15
N PRO A 401 35.25 38.68 2.48
CA PRO A 401 35.81 40.02 2.60
C PRO A 401 36.84 40.13 3.73
N ALA A 402 36.84 39.21 4.69
CA ALA A 402 37.83 39.10 5.75
C ALA A 402 39.27 38.86 5.22
N LEU A 403 39.43 38.43 3.96
CA LEU A 403 40.73 38.32 3.29
C LEU A 403 41.31 39.69 2.88
N GLY A 404 40.52 40.77 2.92
CA GLY A 404 40.95 42.11 2.54
C GLY A 404 41.54 42.17 1.13
N LEU A 405 42.74 42.74 1.00
CA LEU A 405 43.44 42.89 -0.28
C LEU A 405 43.79 41.55 -0.96
N LEU A 406 43.81 40.44 -0.21
CA LEU A 406 44.13 39.11 -0.74
C LEU A 406 42.93 38.41 -1.38
N GLN A 407 41.72 38.96 -1.19
CA GLN A 407 40.46 38.34 -1.62
C GLN A 407 40.49 37.96 -3.11
N GLY A 408 40.95 38.86 -3.98
CA GLY A 408 40.97 38.62 -5.43
C GLY A 408 41.84 37.44 -5.88
N ALA A 409 42.91 37.12 -5.14
CA ALA A 409 43.84 36.05 -5.47
C ALA A 409 43.51 34.73 -4.74
N VAL A 410 43.10 34.82 -3.47
CA VAL A 410 42.89 33.66 -2.60
C VAL A 410 41.49 33.08 -2.75
N GLU A 411 40.45 33.91 -2.88
CA GLU A 411 39.06 33.46 -2.92
C GLU A 411 38.78 32.46 -4.07
N PRO A 412 39.25 32.65 -5.31
CA PRO A 412 39.03 31.68 -6.39
C PRO A 412 39.64 30.30 -6.11
N LEU A 413 40.80 30.26 -5.44
CA LEU A 413 41.49 29.03 -5.07
C LEU A 413 40.73 28.30 -3.96
N VAL A 414 40.28 29.02 -2.92
CA VAL A 414 39.45 28.46 -1.86
C VAL A 414 38.15 27.91 -2.43
N LYS A 415 37.50 28.65 -3.34
CA LYS A 415 36.29 28.18 -4.02
C LYS A 415 36.52 26.88 -4.78
N THR A 416 37.63 26.78 -5.51
CA THR A 416 38.01 25.55 -6.23
C THR A 416 38.22 24.39 -5.26
N LEU A 417 38.91 24.64 -4.14
CA LEU A 417 39.18 23.62 -3.12
C LEU A 417 37.91 23.09 -2.46
N VAL A 418 37.02 24.01 -2.03
CA VAL A 418 35.73 23.66 -1.42
C VAL A 418 34.86 22.89 -2.40
N LYS A 419 34.77 23.33 -3.67
CA LYS A 419 34.02 22.60 -4.70
C LYS A 419 34.58 21.18 -4.92
N GLY A 420 35.90 21.02 -4.91
CA GLY A 420 36.55 19.71 -5.05
C GLY A 420 36.20 18.73 -3.92
N VAL A 421 36.00 19.22 -2.70
CA VAL A 421 35.61 18.39 -1.55
C VAL A 421 34.11 18.13 -1.49
N VAL A 422 33.27 19.14 -1.75
CA VAL A 422 31.81 19.01 -1.61
C VAL A 422 31.21 18.17 -2.73
N THR A 423 31.68 18.34 -3.97
CA THR A 423 31.16 17.63 -5.16
C THR A 423 31.04 16.12 -5.00
N PRO A 424 32.08 15.37 -4.58
CA PRO A 424 31.98 13.93 -4.41
C PRO A 424 31.03 13.48 -3.29
N LEU A 425 30.59 14.39 -2.42
CA LEU A 425 29.67 14.08 -1.32
C LEU A 425 28.20 14.13 -1.76
N LEU A 426 27.86 14.94 -2.75
CA LEU A 426 26.46 15.24 -3.07
C LEU A 426 25.71 14.02 -3.62
N ALA A 427 26.28 13.30 -4.58
CA ALA A 427 25.63 12.12 -5.13
C ALA A 427 25.47 10.99 -4.09
N PRO A 428 26.50 10.61 -3.30
CA PRO A 428 26.34 9.62 -2.23
C PRO A 428 25.34 10.04 -1.14
N VAL A 429 25.26 11.33 -0.78
CA VAL A 429 24.25 11.79 0.18
C VAL A 429 22.85 11.64 -0.39
N LEU A 430 22.62 12.05 -1.64
CA LEU A 430 21.30 11.90 -2.25
C LEU A 430 20.91 10.44 -2.43
N ALA A 431 21.80 9.61 -2.98
CA ALA A 431 21.53 8.20 -3.29
C ALA A 431 21.58 7.26 -2.07
N GLY A 432 22.43 7.57 -1.09
CA GLY A 432 22.70 6.71 0.08
C GLY A 432 21.98 7.15 1.35
N VAL A 433 21.49 8.39 1.41
CA VAL A 433 20.80 8.92 2.60
C VAL A 433 19.39 9.39 2.26
N ALA A 434 19.25 10.41 1.40
CA ALA A 434 17.95 11.03 1.16
C ALA A 434 16.97 10.07 0.47
N ASP A 435 17.36 9.48 -0.65
CA ASP A 435 16.50 8.60 -1.44
C ASP A 435 16.11 7.31 -0.69
N PRO A 436 17.01 6.60 0.03
CA PRO A 436 16.62 5.46 0.85
C PRO A 436 15.61 5.81 1.94
N LEU A 437 15.80 6.94 2.65
CA LEU A 437 14.85 7.39 3.67
C LEU A 437 13.48 7.72 3.08
N LEU A 438 13.45 8.36 1.91
CA LEU A 438 12.21 8.61 1.18
C LEU A 438 11.56 7.30 0.74
N LYS A 439 12.33 6.35 0.21
CA LYS A 439 11.84 5.05 -0.28
C LYS A 439 11.18 4.23 0.80
N LEU A 440 11.66 4.33 2.05
CA LEU A 440 11.01 3.73 3.22
C LEU A 440 9.61 4.32 3.51
N LEU A 441 9.29 5.50 2.99
CA LEU A 441 7.98 6.16 3.08
C LEU A 441 7.10 5.95 1.83
N GLY A 442 7.58 5.26 0.81
CA GLY A 442 6.84 5.03 -0.44
C GLY A 442 6.95 6.13 -1.48
N ILE A 443 7.91 7.02 -1.28
CA ILE A 443 8.24 8.08 -2.22
C ILE A 443 9.71 7.98 -2.59
N GLY A 444 10.10 8.48 -3.75
CA GLY A 444 11.51 8.54 -4.12
C GLY A 444 11.82 9.88 -4.75
N LEU A 445 13.11 10.15 -4.95
CA LEU A 445 13.55 11.32 -5.70
C LEU A 445 13.15 11.16 -7.17
N GLY A 446 12.06 11.84 -7.58
CA GLY A 446 11.50 11.68 -8.91
C GLY A 446 10.78 10.34 -9.13
N GLU A 447 10.35 9.66 -8.07
CA GLU A 447 9.69 8.34 -8.15
C GLU A 447 8.38 8.30 -7.36
N ILE A 448 7.46 7.42 -7.79
CA ILE A 448 6.31 7.00 -7.02
C ILE A 448 6.21 5.46 -7.10
N VAL A 449 5.94 4.84 -5.95
CA VAL A 449 5.67 3.40 -5.86
C VAL A 449 4.17 3.22 -5.73
N VAL A 450 3.57 2.50 -6.68
CA VAL A 450 2.12 2.23 -6.71
C VAL A 450 1.86 0.74 -6.66
N THR A 451 0.82 0.34 -5.96
CA THR A 451 0.42 -1.05 -5.86
C THR A 451 -1.07 -1.22 -6.09
N VAL A 452 -1.43 -2.16 -6.96
CA VAL A 452 -2.80 -2.66 -7.06
C VAL A 452 -2.93 -3.81 -6.08
N GLU A 453 -3.74 -3.62 -5.05
CA GLU A 453 -3.99 -4.62 -4.00
C GLU A 453 -4.98 -5.70 -4.45
N GLY A 454 -5.89 -5.35 -5.34
CA GLY A 454 -6.92 -6.25 -5.84
C GLY A 454 -7.98 -5.54 -6.66
N ILE A 455 -8.82 -6.33 -7.33
CA ILE A 455 -10.01 -5.86 -8.03
C ILE A 455 -11.18 -5.92 -7.05
N CYS A 456 -11.89 -4.80 -6.90
CA CYS A 456 -13.12 -4.75 -6.12
C CYS A 456 -14.23 -5.41 -6.94
N GLN A 457 -14.85 -6.44 -6.36
CA GLN A 457 -15.94 -7.17 -6.99
C GLN A 457 -17.02 -7.42 -5.97
N THR A 458 -18.26 -7.11 -6.33
CA THR A 458 -19.42 -7.65 -5.63
C THR A 458 -19.79 -8.95 -6.31
N CYS A 459 -19.45 -10.04 -5.66
CA CYS A 459 -20.01 -11.34 -5.98
C CYS A 459 -21.25 -11.50 -5.11
N ASP A 460 -22.39 -11.72 -5.73
CA ASP A 460 -23.59 -11.99 -4.97
C ASP A 460 -23.44 -13.39 -4.35
N ASP A 461 -23.77 -13.57 -3.08
CA ASP A 461 -23.75 -14.89 -2.47
C ASP A 461 -25.11 -15.57 -2.69
N PHE A 462 -25.10 -16.82 -3.14
CA PHE A 462 -26.30 -17.53 -3.54
C PHE A 462 -26.26 -18.97 -3.05
N LYS A 463 -27.27 -19.33 -2.26
CA LYS A 463 -27.40 -20.65 -1.67
C LYS A 463 -28.47 -21.45 -2.40
N LEU A 464 -28.10 -22.65 -2.87
CA LEU A 464 -29.02 -23.61 -3.47
C LEU A 464 -29.03 -24.90 -2.63
N THR A 465 -30.22 -25.34 -2.22
CA THR A 465 -30.41 -26.59 -1.46
C THR A 465 -31.48 -27.44 -2.11
N LYS A 466 -31.21 -28.73 -2.32
CA LYS A 466 -32.16 -29.68 -2.89
C LYS A 466 -32.57 -30.69 -1.81
N ALA A 467 -33.86 -30.75 -1.53
CA ALA A 467 -34.47 -31.69 -0.60
C ALA A 467 -35.38 -32.65 -1.37
N VAL A 468 -35.51 -33.87 -0.88
CA VAL A 468 -36.38 -34.90 -1.43
C VAL A 468 -37.51 -35.20 -0.46
N ASP A 469 -38.72 -35.46 -0.97
CA ASP A 469 -39.88 -35.81 -0.14
C ASP A 469 -39.76 -37.21 0.48
N LYS A 470 -39.00 -38.11 -0.16
CA LYS A 470 -38.82 -39.51 0.24
C LYS A 470 -37.35 -39.90 0.27
N ALA A 471 -36.87 -40.34 1.44
CA ALA A 471 -35.51 -40.84 1.61
C ALA A 471 -35.28 -42.24 0.98
N ASN A 472 -36.36 -43.01 0.76
CA ASN A 472 -36.33 -44.31 0.11
C ASN A 472 -37.53 -44.45 -0.83
N ALA A 473 -37.34 -45.07 -1.99
CA ALA A 473 -38.39 -45.27 -2.98
C ALA A 473 -38.20 -46.61 -3.73
N THR A 474 -39.30 -47.28 -4.05
CA THR A 474 -39.28 -48.50 -4.88
C THR A 474 -39.54 -48.16 -6.35
N PRO A 475 -39.17 -49.03 -7.31
CA PRO A 475 -39.55 -48.88 -8.71
C PRO A 475 -41.04 -48.56 -8.87
N GLY A 476 -41.36 -47.64 -9.77
CA GLY A 476 -42.71 -47.11 -9.99
C GLY A 476 -43.14 -45.98 -9.06
N SER A 477 -42.38 -45.69 -7.98
CA SER A 477 -42.68 -44.57 -7.08
C SER A 477 -42.45 -43.22 -7.74
N THR A 478 -43.30 -42.25 -7.42
CA THR A 478 -43.08 -40.84 -7.74
C THR A 478 -42.35 -40.15 -6.59
N ILE A 479 -41.30 -39.41 -6.91
CA ILE A 479 -40.45 -38.65 -5.98
C ILE A 479 -40.51 -37.18 -6.35
N LEU A 480 -40.69 -36.32 -5.34
CA LEU A 480 -40.67 -34.86 -5.48
C LEU A 480 -39.38 -34.31 -4.90
N TYR A 481 -38.63 -33.59 -5.73
CA TYR A 481 -37.49 -32.79 -5.28
C TYR A 481 -37.92 -31.32 -5.18
N THR A 482 -37.61 -30.71 -4.04
CA THR A 482 -37.76 -29.27 -3.80
C THR A 482 -36.39 -28.63 -3.78
N ILE A 483 -36.16 -27.70 -4.70
CA ILE A 483 -34.93 -26.91 -4.79
C ILE A 483 -35.24 -25.54 -4.21
N THR A 484 -34.60 -25.21 -3.08
CA THR A 484 -34.70 -23.90 -2.45
C THR A 484 -33.49 -23.06 -2.84
N PHE A 485 -33.76 -21.89 -3.40
CA PHE A 485 -32.75 -20.88 -3.72
C PHE A 485 -32.89 -19.67 -2.79
N GLN A 486 -31.76 -19.12 -2.35
CA GLN A 486 -31.71 -17.97 -1.47
C GLN A 486 -30.60 -17.03 -1.90
N ASN A 487 -30.90 -15.74 -1.93
CA ASN A 487 -29.88 -14.70 -1.99
C ASN A 487 -29.26 -14.55 -0.59
N SER A 488 -28.09 -15.13 -0.37
CA SER A 488 -27.31 -15.00 0.87
C SER A 488 -26.34 -13.81 0.82
N GLY A 489 -26.28 -13.09 -0.30
CA GLY A 489 -25.47 -11.89 -0.50
C GLY A 489 -26.10 -10.62 0.07
N THR A 490 -25.47 -9.48 -0.23
CA THR A 490 -25.87 -8.16 0.26
C THR A 490 -26.50 -7.26 -0.80
N THR A 491 -26.60 -7.74 -2.03
CA THR A 491 -27.04 -7.05 -3.26
C THR A 491 -28.30 -7.71 -3.82
N THR A 492 -29.10 -6.99 -4.61
CA THR A 492 -30.33 -7.56 -5.19
C THR A 492 -30.02 -8.27 -6.50
N LEU A 493 -30.46 -9.54 -6.65
CA LEU A 493 -30.27 -10.35 -7.86
C LEU A 493 -31.36 -10.08 -8.89
N THR A 494 -31.03 -9.91 -10.16
CA THR A 494 -31.99 -9.54 -11.21
C THR A 494 -32.12 -10.54 -12.37
N GLN A 495 -31.21 -11.53 -12.45
CA GLN A 495 -31.23 -12.57 -13.48
C GLN A 495 -30.95 -13.91 -12.84
N LEU A 496 -31.99 -14.74 -12.69
CA LEU A 496 -31.92 -16.01 -12.00
C LEU A 496 -32.29 -17.15 -12.94
N LYS A 497 -31.42 -18.15 -12.99
CA LYS A 497 -31.62 -19.36 -13.77
C LYS A 497 -31.24 -20.56 -12.93
N ILE A 498 -32.16 -21.51 -12.80
CA ILE A 498 -31.92 -22.76 -12.09
C ILE A 498 -31.95 -23.89 -13.11
N GLU A 499 -30.90 -24.71 -13.12
CA GLU A 499 -30.79 -25.88 -13.99
C GLU A 499 -30.63 -27.13 -13.12
N ASP A 500 -31.31 -28.20 -13.51
CA ASP A 500 -31.22 -29.51 -12.88
C ASP A 500 -31.31 -30.61 -13.95
N THR A 501 -30.97 -31.83 -13.59
CA THR A 501 -31.12 -33.00 -14.47
C THR A 501 -31.92 -34.08 -13.79
N THR A 502 -32.68 -34.85 -14.57
CA THR A 502 -33.37 -36.03 -14.06
C THR A 502 -32.34 -37.00 -13.44
N PRO A 503 -32.47 -37.39 -12.16
CA PRO A 503 -31.56 -38.32 -11.53
C PRO A 503 -31.49 -39.67 -12.24
N ALA A 504 -30.36 -40.38 -12.10
CA ALA A 504 -30.21 -41.73 -12.64
C ALA A 504 -31.31 -42.67 -12.12
N PHE A 505 -31.73 -43.63 -12.95
CA PHE A 505 -32.81 -44.59 -12.67
C PHE A 505 -34.18 -43.94 -12.40
N THR A 506 -34.39 -42.72 -12.87
CA THR A 506 -35.68 -42.04 -12.82
C THR A 506 -36.04 -41.45 -14.19
N THR A 507 -37.33 -41.24 -14.43
CA THR A 507 -37.86 -40.51 -15.58
C THR A 507 -38.60 -39.26 -15.14
N TYR A 508 -38.53 -38.22 -15.96
CA TYR A 508 -39.24 -36.96 -15.74
C TYR A 508 -40.75 -37.21 -15.67
N ALA A 509 -41.39 -36.66 -14.64
CA ALA A 509 -42.85 -36.68 -14.51
C ALA A 509 -43.42 -35.26 -14.62
N ASP A 510 -42.93 -34.33 -13.81
CA ASP A 510 -43.41 -32.94 -13.82
C ASP A 510 -42.37 -31.96 -13.24
N SER A 511 -42.55 -30.66 -13.45
CA SER A 511 -41.76 -29.61 -12.82
C SER A 511 -42.57 -28.33 -12.73
N SER A 512 -42.37 -27.59 -11.65
CA SER A 512 -43.14 -26.37 -11.41
C SER A 512 -42.32 -25.32 -10.69
N CYS A 513 -42.79 -24.08 -10.77
CA CYS A 513 -42.34 -23.03 -9.89
C CYS A 513 -42.99 -23.21 -8.52
N GLY A 514 -42.20 -23.14 -7.45
CA GLY A 514 -42.68 -23.27 -6.08
C GLY A 514 -43.06 -21.91 -5.49
N THR A 515 -42.82 -21.75 -4.19
CA THR A 515 -43.09 -20.50 -3.49
C THR A 515 -42.07 -19.44 -3.89
N LEU A 516 -42.55 -18.28 -4.31
CA LEU A 516 -41.70 -17.15 -4.71
C LEU A 516 -41.99 -15.92 -3.81
N PRO A 517 -40.98 -15.12 -3.46
CA PRO A 517 -41.20 -13.82 -2.85
C PRO A 517 -41.84 -12.84 -3.84
N SER A 518 -42.46 -11.78 -3.30
CA SER A 518 -43.08 -10.72 -4.09
C SER A 518 -42.07 -10.04 -5.02
N GLY A 519 -42.42 -9.88 -6.30
CA GLY A 519 -41.56 -9.25 -7.31
C GLY A 519 -40.74 -10.23 -8.15
N LEU A 520 -40.92 -11.54 -7.97
CA LEU A 520 -40.37 -12.57 -8.84
C LEU A 520 -41.46 -13.29 -9.63
N ALA A 521 -41.17 -13.54 -10.90
CA ALA A 521 -41.93 -14.44 -11.76
C ALA A 521 -41.03 -15.61 -12.15
N CYS A 522 -41.62 -16.79 -12.31
CA CYS A 522 -40.89 -18.00 -12.68
C CYS A 522 -41.65 -18.73 -13.78
N ALA A 523 -40.90 -19.31 -14.71
CA ALA A 523 -41.41 -20.21 -15.73
C ALA A 523 -40.46 -21.41 -15.89
N VAL A 524 -41.03 -22.59 -16.16
CA VAL A 524 -40.24 -23.74 -16.62
C VAL A 524 -39.83 -23.46 -18.07
N ALA A 525 -38.57 -23.09 -18.26
CA ALA A 525 -38.01 -22.65 -19.53
C ALA A 525 -37.64 -23.83 -20.44
N ALA A 526 -37.23 -24.96 -19.87
CA ALA A 526 -36.98 -26.20 -20.60
C ALA A 526 -37.26 -27.42 -19.72
N LYS A 527 -37.80 -28.49 -20.31
CA LYS A 527 -38.04 -29.76 -19.64
C LYS A 527 -38.05 -30.93 -20.63
N PRO A 528 -37.72 -32.17 -20.20
CA PRO A 528 -37.92 -33.37 -21.00
C PRO A 528 -39.41 -33.68 -21.19
N ASP A 529 -39.72 -34.58 -22.12
CA ASP A 529 -41.04 -35.20 -22.20
C ASP A 529 -41.31 -36.10 -20.99
N VAL A 530 -42.58 -36.27 -20.63
CA VAL A 530 -42.98 -37.17 -19.55
C VAL A 530 -42.54 -38.59 -19.89
N GLY A 531 -41.78 -39.22 -18.99
CA GLY A 531 -41.17 -40.54 -19.20
C GLY A 531 -39.78 -40.51 -19.83
N ALA A 532 -39.27 -39.35 -20.26
CA ALA A 532 -37.89 -39.19 -20.74
C ALA A 532 -36.93 -38.77 -19.60
N ASN A 533 -35.65 -38.72 -19.90
CA ASN A 533 -34.61 -38.17 -19.05
C ASN A 533 -33.96 -36.96 -19.74
N GLY A 534 -33.43 -36.01 -18.95
CA GLY A 534 -32.79 -34.82 -19.51
C GLY A 534 -32.73 -33.64 -18.55
N LYS A 535 -32.43 -32.48 -19.11
CA LYS A 535 -32.27 -31.20 -18.42
C LYS A 535 -33.64 -30.56 -18.13
N ILE A 536 -33.80 -30.05 -16.90
CA ILE A 536 -34.87 -29.14 -16.50
C ILE A 536 -34.27 -27.77 -16.25
N GLU A 537 -34.98 -26.72 -16.66
CA GLU A 537 -34.56 -25.33 -16.52
C GLU A 537 -35.72 -24.47 -16.05
N TRP A 538 -35.51 -23.68 -15.00
CA TRP A 538 -36.42 -22.64 -14.54
C TRP A 538 -35.81 -21.27 -14.80
N GLY A 539 -36.50 -20.46 -15.60
CA GLY A 539 -36.18 -19.06 -15.80
C GLY A 539 -36.94 -18.22 -14.79
N ILE A 540 -36.21 -17.43 -14.00
CA ILE A 540 -36.77 -16.57 -12.96
C ILE A 540 -36.45 -15.12 -13.31
N THR A 541 -37.50 -14.31 -13.48
CA THR A 541 -37.42 -12.88 -13.82
C THR A 541 -37.91 -12.02 -12.67
N GLY A 542 -37.41 -10.78 -12.57
CA GLY A 542 -37.68 -9.89 -11.45
C GLY A 542 -36.48 -9.78 -10.51
N THR A 543 -36.72 -9.37 -9.26
CA THR A 543 -35.64 -9.03 -8.32
C THR A 543 -35.71 -9.84 -7.03
N LEU A 544 -34.63 -10.53 -6.66
CA LEU A 544 -34.50 -11.26 -5.40
C LEU A 544 -33.61 -10.46 -4.44
N ALA A 545 -34.23 -9.82 -3.46
CA ALA A 545 -33.54 -9.00 -2.45
C ALA A 545 -32.63 -9.84 -1.52
N PRO A 546 -31.62 -9.23 -0.86
CA PRO A 546 -30.81 -9.88 0.17
C PRO A 546 -31.66 -10.59 1.23
N GLY A 547 -31.31 -11.84 1.54
CA GLY A 547 -32.01 -12.69 2.50
C GLY A 547 -33.29 -13.35 1.99
N ALA A 548 -33.85 -12.90 0.85
CA ALA A 548 -35.04 -13.48 0.26
C ALA A 548 -34.75 -14.86 -0.35
N SER A 549 -35.76 -15.73 -0.34
CA SER A 549 -35.68 -17.10 -0.84
C SER A 549 -36.92 -17.51 -1.61
N GLY A 550 -36.76 -18.38 -2.60
CA GLY A 550 -37.86 -19.04 -3.29
C GLY A 550 -37.57 -20.51 -3.53
N THR A 551 -38.55 -21.22 -4.10
CA THR A 551 -38.42 -22.65 -4.42
C THR A 551 -38.86 -22.96 -5.85
N VAL A 552 -38.27 -24.00 -6.42
CA VAL A 552 -38.73 -24.68 -7.64
C VAL A 552 -38.76 -26.18 -7.38
N THR A 553 -39.59 -26.92 -8.12
CA THR A 553 -39.78 -28.35 -7.86
C THR A 553 -39.68 -29.18 -9.13
N VAL A 554 -39.15 -30.39 -9.01
CA VAL A 554 -39.15 -31.42 -10.06
C VAL A 554 -39.62 -32.75 -9.49
N THR A 555 -40.55 -33.35 -10.20
CA THR A 555 -41.13 -34.65 -9.90
C THR A 555 -40.61 -35.68 -10.88
N VAL A 556 -40.14 -36.82 -10.39
CA VAL A 556 -39.63 -37.93 -11.20
C VAL A 556 -40.26 -39.26 -10.79
N LYS A 557 -40.27 -40.23 -11.69
CA LYS A 557 -40.74 -41.59 -11.45
C LYS A 557 -39.55 -42.56 -11.45
N VAL A 558 -39.42 -43.39 -10.42
CA VAL A 558 -38.37 -44.42 -10.34
C VAL A 558 -38.65 -45.52 -11.37
N GLN A 559 -37.63 -45.92 -12.12
CA GLN A 559 -37.73 -46.99 -13.12
C GLN A 559 -37.57 -48.39 -12.52
#